data_AF-A0A537NND9-F1
#
_entry.id   AF-A0A537NND9-F1
#
_cell.length_a   1.000
_cell.length_b   1.000
_cell.length_c   1.000
_cell.angle_alpha   90.00
_cell.angle_beta   90.00
_cell.angle_gamma   90.00
#
_symmetry.space_group_name_H-M   'P 1'
#
loop_
_entity.id
_entity.type
_entity.pdbx_description
1 polymer ?
#
loop_
_entity_poly.entity_id
_entity_poly.type
_entity_poly.pdbx_seq_one_letter_code
_entity_poly.pdbx_strand_id
1 'polypeptide(L)'
;MSRLAIIARSVSVLSGWRRAALLLIAGAAAGFAMPPFYIWPLLFVAFPVLVWALDEVPGGSAFATGWLFGLGYFSLCFYWIGIAFLVDAATYLWMMPFMVGALAGGMALYWGLAALCTVLMGQQGLARIISLAIFLAIGEWLRGHLLTGFPWAAPGLAATGMGSLAQSASLIGMTGLTLFIVLWSALPALLGFASLRRRETIAAVLLFALLPALWLWGAHRLSAAEGNA
;
A
#
# COMPACT_ATOMS: atom_id res chain seq x y z
N MET A 1 -0.07 -3.37 -28.58
CA MET A 1 -0.09 -3.07 -27.14
C MET A 1 -0.50 -4.33 -26.39
N SER A 2 0.12 -4.64 -25.26
CA SER A 2 -0.28 -5.80 -24.43
C SER A 2 -1.68 -5.56 -23.82
N ARG A 3 -2.42 -6.62 -23.45
CA ARG A 3 -3.72 -6.48 -22.77
C ARG A 3 -3.59 -5.66 -21.48
N LEU A 4 -2.49 -5.80 -20.75
CA LEU A 4 -2.20 -5.04 -19.53
C LEU A 4 -1.98 -3.55 -19.81
N ALA A 5 -1.34 -3.18 -20.93
CA ALA A 5 -1.18 -1.78 -21.30
C ALA A 5 -2.53 -1.11 -21.63
N ILE A 6 -3.48 -1.86 -22.21
CA ILE A 6 -4.84 -1.37 -22.44
C ILE A 6 -5.54 -1.11 -21.11
N ILE A 7 -5.47 -2.07 -20.17
CA ILE A 7 -6.06 -1.93 -18.83
C ILE A 7 -5.45 -0.74 -18.08
N ALA A 8 -4.12 -0.63 -18.07
CA ALA A 8 -3.40 0.47 -17.43
C ALA A 8 -3.84 1.82 -18.00
N ARG A 9 -3.94 1.94 -19.33
CA ARG A 9 -4.44 3.15 -19.98
C ARG A 9 -5.90 3.44 -19.61
N SER A 10 -6.76 2.43 -19.57
CA SER A 10 -8.14 2.61 -19.11
C SER A 10 -8.20 3.16 -17.69
N VAL A 11 -7.38 2.65 -16.78
CA VAL A 11 -7.30 3.14 -15.39
C VAL A 11 -6.82 4.60 -15.33
N SER A 12 -5.79 4.96 -16.09
CA SER A 12 -5.22 6.31 -16.02
C SER A 12 -6.19 7.39 -16.51
N VAL A 13 -7.02 7.07 -17.53
CA VAL A 13 -7.99 8.02 -18.10
C VAL A 13 -9.34 8.07 -17.37
N LEU A 14 -9.58 7.22 -16.37
CA LEU A 14 -10.80 7.29 -15.57
C LEU A 14 -10.88 8.63 -14.82
N SER A 15 -12.09 9.19 -14.75
CA SER A 15 -12.38 10.46 -14.09
C SER A 15 -13.65 10.39 -13.23
N GLY A 16 -13.87 11.42 -12.41
CA GLY A 16 -15.06 11.57 -11.58
C GLY A 16 -15.28 10.41 -10.60
N TRP A 17 -16.54 10.03 -10.41
CA TRP A 17 -16.94 9.00 -9.43
C TRP A 17 -16.42 7.61 -9.76
N ARG A 18 -16.25 7.26 -11.05
CA ARG A 18 -15.73 5.94 -11.46
C ARG A 18 -14.29 5.75 -11.01
N ARG A 19 -13.47 6.79 -11.18
CA ARG A 19 -12.09 6.82 -10.68
C ARG A 19 -12.07 6.70 -9.16
N ALA A 20 -12.92 7.46 -8.47
CA ALA A 20 -12.98 7.42 -7.02
C ALA A 20 -13.40 6.05 -6.49
N ALA A 21 -14.43 5.43 -7.08
CA ALA A 21 -14.87 4.09 -6.73
C ALA A 21 -13.76 3.05 -6.97
N LEU A 22 -13.06 3.11 -8.10
CA LEU A 22 -11.93 2.21 -8.38
C LEU A 22 -10.83 2.33 -7.32
N LEU A 23 -10.46 3.57 -6.95
CA LEU A 23 -9.41 3.80 -5.96
C LEU A 23 -9.81 3.32 -4.57
N LEU A 24 -11.05 3.58 -4.15
CA LEU A 24 -11.60 3.10 -2.88
C LEU A 24 -11.63 1.56 -2.84
N ILE A 25 -12.10 0.92 -3.92
CA ILE A 25 -12.15 -0.54 -4.02
C ILE A 25 -10.75 -1.14 -4.04
N ALA A 26 -9.81 -0.56 -4.79
CA ALA A 26 -8.43 -1.03 -4.83
C ALA A 26 -7.74 -0.86 -3.47
N GLY A 27 -7.97 0.25 -2.78
CA GLY A 27 -7.51 0.47 -1.41
C GLY A 27 -8.07 -0.57 -0.44
N ALA A 28 -9.39 -0.80 -0.47
CA ALA A 28 -10.02 -1.83 0.35
C ALA A 28 -9.47 -3.23 0.02
N ALA A 29 -9.26 -3.55 -1.26
CA ALA A 29 -8.62 -4.80 -1.67
C ALA A 29 -7.22 -4.97 -1.06
N ALA A 30 -6.41 -3.90 -1.00
CA ALA A 30 -5.13 -3.92 -0.28
C ALA A 30 -5.30 -4.14 1.23
N GLY A 31 -6.36 -3.60 1.84
CA GLY A 31 -6.64 -3.78 3.27
C GLY A 31 -6.93 -5.24 3.66
N PHE A 32 -7.44 -6.07 2.74
CA PHE A 32 -7.62 -7.51 2.98
C PHE A 32 -6.31 -8.28 3.17
N ALA A 33 -5.16 -7.67 2.89
CA ALA A 33 -3.87 -8.24 3.25
C ALA A 33 -3.56 -8.15 4.76
N MET A 34 -4.29 -7.31 5.49
CA MET A 34 -4.15 -7.14 6.94
C MET A 34 -4.92 -8.23 7.71
N PRO A 35 -4.62 -8.43 9.01
CA PRO A 35 -5.46 -9.25 9.88
C PRO A 35 -6.92 -8.79 9.85
N PRO A 36 -7.90 -9.72 9.95
CA PRO A 36 -7.75 -11.17 10.12
C PRO A 36 -7.63 -11.95 8.79
N PHE A 37 -7.62 -11.28 7.64
CA PHE A 37 -7.83 -11.92 6.34
C PHE A 37 -6.56 -12.45 5.68
N TYR A 38 -5.45 -11.72 5.79
CA TYR A 38 -4.13 -12.11 5.28
C TYR A 38 -4.09 -12.44 3.77
N ILE A 39 -4.99 -11.88 2.96
CA ILE A 39 -5.08 -12.09 1.50
C ILE A 39 -4.07 -11.15 0.80
N TRP A 40 -2.79 -11.33 1.11
CA TRP A 40 -1.69 -10.53 0.59
C TRP A 40 -1.55 -10.51 -0.95
N PRO A 41 -2.01 -11.50 -1.75
CA PRO A 41 -1.94 -11.40 -3.21
C PRO A 41 -2.71 -10.18 -3.77
N LEU A 42 -3.71 -9.67 -3.05
CA LEU A 42 -4.45 -8.49 -3.47
C LEU A 42 -3.60 -7.22 -3.49
N LEU A 43 -2.52 -7.14 -2.72
CA LEU A 43 -1.57 -6.02 -2.78
C LEU A 43 -0.95 -5.88 -4.17
N PHE A 44 -0.60 -7.01 -4.79
CA PHE A 44 0.00 -7.07 -6.13
C PHE A 44 -0.99 -6.73 -7.26
N VAL A 45 -2.26 -6.49 -6.94
CA VAL A 45 -3.29 -5.98 -7.87
C VAL A 45 -3.66 -4.54 -7.53
N ALA A 46 -3.82 -4.22 -6.24
CA ALA A 46 -4.22 -2.91 -5.76
C ALA A 46 -3.14 -1.83 -6.00
N PHE A 47 -1.88 -2.10 -5.68
CA PHE A 47 -0.81 -1.12 -5.87
C PHE A 47 -0.54 -0.79 -7.35
N PRO A 48 -0.62 -1.74 -8.31
CA PRO A 48 -0.57 -1.40 -9.72
C PRO A 48 -1.69 -0.47 -10.17
N VAL A 49 -2.91 -0.66 -9.68
CA VAL A 49 -4.01 0.27 -9.94
C VAL A 49 -3.69 1.68 -9.44
N LEU A 50 -3.12 1.82 -8.24
CA LEU A 50 -2.67 3.10 -7.72
C LEU A 50 -1.59 3.72 -8.61
N VAL A 51 -0.57 2.96 -9.00
CA VAL A 51 0.53 3.45 -9.86
C VAL A 51 0.01 3.92 -11.22
N TRP A 52 -0.88 3.16 -11.86
CA TRP A 52 -1.49 3.55 -13.14
C TRP A 52 -2.43 4.74 -13.01
N ALA A 53 -3.15 4.85 -11.90
CA ALA A 53 -3.95 6.03 -11.62
C ALA A 53 -3.08 7.28 -11.43
N LEU A 54 -1.88 7.15 -10.87
CA LEU A 54 -0.93 8.27 -10.76
C LEU A 54 -0.22 8.61 -12.08
N ASP A 55 -0.54 7.91 -13.17
CA ASP A 55 0.01 8.23 -14.48
C ASP A 55 -0.72 9.43 -15.12
N GLU A 56 0.07 10.36 -15.65
CA GLU A 56 -0.40 11.58 -16.35
C GLU A 56 -1.37 12.49 -15.54
N VAL A 57 -1.39 12.42 -14.21
CA VAL A 57 -2.24 13.29 -13.38
C VAL A 57 -1.51 14.54 -12.85
N PRO A 58 -2.18 15.70 -12.78
CA PRO A 58 -1.64 16.90 -12.14
C PRO A 58 -1.57 16.75 -10.61
N GLY A 59 -0.74 17.55 -9.94
CA GLY A 59 -0.43 17.41 -8.50
C GLY A 59 -1.65 17.35 -7.57
N GLY A 60 -2.65 18.23 -7.73
CA GLY A 60 -3.87 18.18 -6.91
C GLY A 60 -4.67 16.88 -7.07
N SER A 61 -4.72 16.35 -8.30
CA SER A 61 -5.33 15.05 -8.59
C SER A 61 -4.48 13.89 -8.06
N ALA A 62 -3.15 14.03 -7.97
CA ALA A 62 -2.28 13.04 -7.35
C ALA A 62 -2.56 12.89 -5.85
N PHE A 63 -2.73 14.00 -5.14
CA PHE A 63 -3.12 13.98 -3.73
C PHE A 63 -4.45 13.25 -3.53
N ALA A 64 -5.49 13.64 -4.27
CA ALA A 64 -6.80 13.00 -4.18
C ALA A 64 -6.73 11.50 -4.55
N THR A 65 -5.85 11.12 -5.48
CA THR A 65 -5.66 9.73 -5.90
C THR A 65 -5.10 8.87 -4.77
N GLY A 66 -4.00 9.32 -4.14
CA GLY A 66 -3.42 8.63 -2.98
C GLY A 66 -4.36 8.63 -1.78
N TRP A 67 -5.07 9.75 -1.56
CA TRP A 67 -6.03 9.88 -0.46
C TRP A 67 -7.23 8.95 -0.60
N LEU A 68 -7.84 8.83 -1.79
CA LEU A 68 -8.97 7.90 -2.01
C LEU A 68 -8.54 6.44 -1.88
N PHE A 69 -7.34 6.09 -2.37
CA PHE A 69 -6.80 4.75 -2.18
C PHE A 69 -6.53 4.45 -0.70
N GLY A 70 -5.88 5.38 0.01
CA GLY A 70 -5.67 5.27 1.45
C GLY A 70 -6.98 5.20 2.23
N LEU A 71 -8.00 5.98 1.85
CA LEU A 71 -9.31 5.97 2.49
C LEU A 71 -9.95 4.60 2.39
N GLY A 72 -9.97 3.99 1.21
CA GLY A 72 -10.47 2.62 1.03
C GLY A 72 -9.72 1.60 1.88
N TYR A 73 -8.39 1.71 1.92
CA TYR A 73 -7.52 0.84 2.72
C TYR A 73 -7.80 0.97 4.22
N PHE A 74 -7.80 2.18 4.75
CA PHE A 74 -7.99 2.45 6.18
C PHE A 74 -9.42 2.22 6.64
N SER A 75 -10.43 2.48 5.79
CA SER A 75 -11.82 2.14 6.10
C SER A 75 -11.99 0.65 6.34
N LEU A 76 -11.33 -0.20 5.55
CA LEU A 76 -11.34 -1.64 5.81
C LEU A 76 -10.50 -1.99 7.04
N CYS A 77 -9.31 -1.42 7.21
CA CYS A 77 -8.41 -1.78 8.32
C CYS A 77 -8.90 -1.33 9.70
N PHE A 78 -9.68 -0.25 9.78
CA PHE A 78 -10.14 0.36 11.03
C PHE A 78 -11.60 0.03 11.37
N TYR A 79 -12.21 -0.94 10.67
CA TYR A 79 -13.57 -1.39 10.96
C TYR A 79 -13.79 -1.74 12.44
N TRP A 80 -12.77 -2.35 13.06
CA TRP A 80 -12.82 -2.81 14.45
C TRP A 80 -12.91 -1.66 15.46
N ILE A 81 -12.45 -0.45 15.11
CA ILE A 81 -12.58 0.74 15.97
C ILE A 81 -14.05 1.13 16.11
N GLY A 82 -14.86 0.86 15.09
CA GLY A 82 -16.31 1.05 15.14
C GLY A 82 -16.98 0.23 16.24
N ILE A 83 -16.43 -0.95 16.58
CA ILE A 83 -17.02 -1.84 17.59
C ILE A 83 -17.12 -1.15 18.97
N ALA A 84 -16.22 -0.20 19.28
CA ALA A 84 -16.29 0.56 20.53
C ALA A 84 -17.58 1.36 20.69
N PHE A 85 -18.18 1.84 19.59
CA PHE A 85 -19.44 2.58 19.60
C PHE A 85 -20.65 1.69 19.87
N LEU A 86 -20.50 0.36 19.77
CA LEU A 86 -21.56 -0.61 20.03
C LEU A 86 -21.75 -0.90 21.53
N VAL A 87 -20.81 -0.48 22.38
CA VAL A 87 -20.89 -0.66 23.84
C VAL A 87 -22.09 0.11 24.43
N ASP A 88 -22.29 1.34 23.98
CA ASP A 88 -23.50 2.13 24.26
C ASP A 88 -24.06 2.69 22.95
N ALA A 89 -24.63 1.79 22.15
CA ALA A 89 -25.14 2.08 20.83
C ALA A 89 -26.30 3.11 20.85
N ALA A 90 -27.12 3.12 21.91
CA ALA A 90 -28.23 4.06 22.02
C ALA A 90 -27.75 5.52 22.02
N THR A 91 -26.60 5.77 22.64
CA THR A 91 -26.00 7.11 22.72
C THR A 91 -25.09 7.40 21.53
N TYR A 92 -24.24 6.45 21.10
CA TYR A 92 -23.08 6.77 20.25
C TYR A 92 -23.11 6.19 18.83
N LEU A 93 -24.03 5.28 18.49
CA LEU A 93 -24.00 4.58 17.19
C LEU A 93 -24.04 5.55 15.99
N TRP A 94 -24.81 6.62 16.09
CA TRP A 94 -24.93 7.62 15.03
C TRP A 94 -23.60 8.34 14.73
N MET A 95 -22.67 8.41 15.69
CA MET A 95 -21.36 9.05 15.54
C MET A 95 -20.35 8.15 14.82
N MET A 96 -20.53 6.83 14.89
CA MET A 96 -19.59 5.83 14.39
C MET A 96 -19.14 6.09 12.93
N PRO A 97 -20.03 6.25 11.93
CA PRO A 97 -19.58 6.44 10.55
C PRO A 97 -18.75 7.73 10.37
N PHE A 98 -19.06 8.79 11.11
CA PHE A 98 -18.33 10.05 11.03
C PHE A 98 -16.96 9.97 11.70
N MET A 99 -16.87 9.35 12.88
CA MET A 99 -15.61 9.27 13.63
C MET A 99 -14.64 8.27 13.00
N VAL A 100 -15.11 7.09 12.62
CA VAL A 100 -14.28 6.09 11.93
C VAL A 100 -13.92 6.58 10.52
N GLY A 101 -14.86 7.23 9.82
CA GLY A 101 -14.61 7.85 8.52
C GLY A 101 -13.59 8.98 8.59
N ALA A 102 -13.70 9.88 9.57
CA ALA A 102 -12.75 10.95 9.79
C ALA A 102 -11.36 10.42 10.17
N LEU A 103 -11.28 9.37 10.99
CA LEU A 103 -10.03 8.70 11.31
C LEU A 103 -9.39 8.09 10.07
N ALA A 104 -10.13 7.30 9.29
CA ALA A 104 -9.64 6.71 8.05
C ALA A 104 -9.20 7.77 7.04
N GLY A 105 -10.01 8.82 6.86
CA GLY A 105 -9.70 9.95 5.98
C GLY A 105 -8.49 10.76 6.45
N GLY A 106 -8.34 10.96 7.75
CA GLY A 106 -7.19 11.62 8.37
C GLY A 106 -5.89 10.83 8.16
N MET A 107 -5.92 9.51 8.38
CA MET A 107 -4.77 8.64 8.12
C MET A 107 -4.44 8.54 6.62
N ALA A 108 -5.45 8.61 5.77
CA ALA A 108 -5.26 8.64 4.32
C ALA A 108 -4.56 9.91 3.81
N LEU A 109 -4.53 11.01 4.60
CA LEU A 109 -3.82 12.24 4.21
C LEU A 109 -2.32 11.97 3.96
N TYR A 110 -1.71 11.10 4.77
CA TYR A 110 -0.30 10.71 4.59
C TYR A 110 -0.07 10.02 3.23
N TRP A 111 -1.03 9.23 2.76
CA TRP A 111 -0.96 8.54 1.48
C TRP A 111 -1.24 9.47 0.31
N GLY A 112 -2.16 10.44 0.49
CA GLY A 112 -2.34 11.55 -0.44
C GLY A 112 -1.08 12.39 -0.61
N LEU A 113 -0.42 12.77 0.49
CA LEU A 113 0.85 13.50 0.45
C LEU A 113 1.96 12.67 -0.21
N ALA A 114 2.05 11.38 0.09
CA ALA A 114 3.03 10.50 -0.55
C ALA A 114 2.82 10.41 -2.08
N ALA A 115 1.58 10.29 -2.52
CA ALA A 115 1.22 10.29 -3.94
C ALA A 115 1.53 11.65 -4.61
N LEU A 116 1.22 12.76 -3.94
CA LEU A 116 1.56 14.11 -4.41
C LEU A 116 3.07 14.25 -4.59
N CYS A 117 3.88 13.95 -3.56
CA CYS A 117 5.34 14.02 -3.62
C CYS A 117 5.91 13.14 -4.73
N THR A 118 5.34 11.94 -4.92
CA THR A 118 5.73 11.02 -6.01
C THR A 118 5.53 11.65 -7.38
N VAL A 119 4.38 12.28 -7.63
CA VAL A 119 4.09 12.94 -8.91
C VAL A 119 4.92 14.21 -9.09
N LEU A 120 5.15 14.98 -8.03
CA LEU A 120 6.00 16.19 -8.07
C LEU A 120 7.47 15.89 -8.41
N MET A 121 7.97 14.69 -8.10
CA MET A 121 9.31 14.27 -8.54
C MET A 121 9.43 14.08 -10.06
N GLY A 122 8.31 14.03 -10.79
CA GLY A 122 8.28 13.95 -12.26
C GLY A 122 8.84 12.64 -12.84
N GLN A 123 9.12 11.65 -12.00
CA GLN A 123 9.71 10.38 -12.43
C GLN A 123 8.66 9.49 -13.14
N GLN A 124 9.15 8.59 -13.98
CA GLN A 124 8.36 7.62 -14.74
C GLN A 124 8.89 6.20 -14.52
N GLY A 125 8.11 5.19 -14.92
CA GLY A 125 8.51 3.79 -14.88
C GLY A 125 8.91 3.31 -13.48
N LEU A 126 10.03 2.59 -13.39
CA LEU A 126 10.53 2.02 -12.13
C LEU A 126 10.88 3.11 -11.10
N ALA A 127 11.42 4.25 -11.54
CA ALA A 127 11.79 5.33 -10.64
C ALA A 127 10.56 5.89 -9.90
N ARG A 128 9.41 6.01 -10.58
CA ARG A 128 8.15 6.40 -9.94
C ARG A 128 7.72 5.40 -8.87
N ILE A 129 7.82 4.11 -9.15
CA ILE A 129 7.44 3.05 -8.20
C ILE A 129 8.32 3.11 -6.95
N ILE A 130 9.64 3.32 -7.14
CA ILE A 130 10.59 3.50 -6.03
C ILE A 130 10.25 4.77 -5.23
N SER A 131 9.99 5.90 -5.90
CA SER A 131 9.57 7.13 -5.24
C SER A 131 8.29 6.93 -4.41
N LEU A 132 7.28 6.25 -4.97
CA LEU A 132 6.03 5.94 -4.28
C LEU A 132 6.29 5.12 -3.00
N ALA A 133 7.10 4.07 -3.10
CA ALA A 133 7.46 3.24 -1.95
C ALA A 133 8.19 4.01 -0.85
N ILE A 134 9.14 4.87 -1.23
CA ILE A 134 9.88 5.73 -0.30
C ILE A 134 8.94 6.72 0.38
N PHE A 135 8.15 7.46 -0.38
CA PHE A 135 7.26 8.48 0.19
C PHE A 135 6.14 7.87 1.04
N LEU A 136 5.61 6.70 0.67
CA LEU A 136 4.66 5.99 1.52
C LEU A 136 5.32 5.51 2.81
N ALA A 137 6.54 4.96 2.76
CA ALA A 137 7.26 4.56 3.97
C ALA A 137 7.55 5.76 4.90
N ILE A 138 7.93 6.92 4.34
CA ILE A 138 8.10 8.17 5.10
C ILE A 138 6.75 8.62 5.68
N GLY A 139 5.68 8.61 4.89
CA GLY A 139 4.34 8.99 5.34
C GLY A 139 3.84 8.11 6.49
N GLU A 140 4.07 6.80 6.40
CA GLU A 140 3.72 5.83 7.43
C GLU A 140 4.58 5.99 8.69
N TRP A 141 5.86 6.28 8.53
CA TRP A 141 6.72 6.62 9.66
C TRP A 141 6.21 7.89 10.35
N LEU A 142 5.93 8.97 9.60
CA LEU A 142 5.36 10.21 10.15
C LEU A 142 4.03 9.96 10.86
N ARG A 143 3.14 9.16 10.27
CA ARG A 143 1.86 8.77 10.87
C ARG A 143 2.04 8.06 12.21
N GLY A 144 3.13 7.34 12.40
CA GLY A 144 3.50 6.70 13.66
C GLY A 144 4.10 7.63 14.71
N HIS A 145 4.44 8.89 14.39
CA HIS A 145 5.16 9.80 15.30
C HIS A 145 4.44 11.14 15.53
N LEU A 146 3.78 11.70 14.52
CA LEU A 146 3.07 12.97 14.64
C LEU A 146 1.79 12.80 15.46
N LEU A 147 1.42 13.84 16.23
CA LEU A 147 0.19 13.89 17.03
C LEU A 147 0.04 12.65 17.93
N THR A 148 1.08 12.35 18.70
CA THR A 148 1.25 11.14 19.55
C THR A 148 1.33 9.80 18.81
N GLY A 149 1.16 9.80 17.49
CA GLY A 149 1.36 8.64 16.63
C GLY A 149 0.18 7.68 16.59
N PHE A 150 -0.15 7.21 15.40
CA PHE A 150 -1.13 6.15 15.18
C PHE A 150 -0.60 5.14 14.14
N PRO A 151 0.39 4.29 14.47
CA PRO A 151 1.05 3.39 13.51
C PRO A 151 0.27 2.09 13.22
N TRP A 152 -1.07 2.12 13.32
CA TRP A 152 -1.90 0.95 13.05
C TRP A 152 -2.06 0.65 11.57
N ALA A 153 -2.09 -0.63 11.21
CA ALA A 153 -2.32 -1.10 9.84
C ALA A 153 -1.31 -0.58 8.79
N ALA A 154 -0.05 -0.35 9.17
CA ALA A 154 0.97 -0.01 8.19
C ALA A 154 1.18 -1.16 7.18
N PRO A 155 1.39 -0.90 5.87
CA PRO A 155 1.49 -1.95 4.86
C PRO A 155 2.52 -3.04 5.17
N GLY A 156 3.61 -2.70 5.87
CA GLY A 156 4.61 -3.67 6.33
C GLY A 156 4.03 -4.82 7.18
N LEU A 157 2.88 -4.61 7.82
CA LEU A 157 2.20 -5.63 8.64
C LEU A 157 1.74 -6.83 7.81
N ALA A 158 1.52 -6.64 6.50
CA ALA A 158 1.18 -7.73 5.57
C ALA A 158 2.20 -8.88 5.62
N ALA A 159 3.47 -8.59 5.97
CA ALA A 159 4.51 -9.60 6.11
C ALA A 159 4.13 -10.71 7.10
N THR A 160 3.29 -10.42 8.09
CA THR A 160 2.75 -11.43 9.03
C THR A 160 1.89 -12.50 8.36
N GLY A 161 1.13 -12.14 7.32
CA GLY A 161 0.38 -13.07 6.48
C GLY A 161 1.23 -13.78 5.42
N MET A 162 2.48 -13.34 5.23
CA MET A 162 3.42 -13.89 4.24
C MET A 162 4.42 -14.88 4.89
N GLY A 163 4.17 -15.29 6.14
CA GLY A 163 4.95 -16.31 6.84
C GLY A 163 6.36 -15.84 7.22
N SER A 164 7.37 -16.60 6.82
CA SER A 164 8.78 -16.38 7.19
C SER A 164 9.34 -15.01 6.79
N LEU A 165 8.70 -14.31 5.85
CA LEU A 165 9.05 -12.94 5.51
C LEU A 165 8.98 -12.00 6.71
N ALA A 166 8.09 -12.24 7.68
CA ALA A 166 7.99 -11.44 8.91
C ALA A 166 9.33 -11.36 9.69
N GLN A 167 10.21 -12.36 9.54
CA GLN A 167 11.53 -12.35 10.17
C GLN A 167 12.42 -11.22 9.69
N SER A 168 12.22 -10.70 8.46
CA SER A 168 13.02 -9.57 7.98
C SER A 168 12.79 -8.29 8.80
N ALA A 169 11.69 -8.21 9.56
CA ALA A 169 11.46 -7.13 10.52
C ALA A 169 12.65 -6.92 11.47
N SER A 170 13.39 -7.97 11.84
CA SER A 170 14.55 -7.83 12.73
C SER A 170 15.75 -7.14 12.09
N LEU A 171 15.79 -7.04 10.75
CA LEU A 171 16.88 -6.41 10.01
C LEU A 171 16.54 -4.97 9.63
N ILE A 172 15.31 -4.75 9.17
CA ILE A 172 14.90 -3.49 8.52
C ILE A 172 13.77 -2.76 9.25
N GLY A 173 13.23 -3.34 10.33
CA GLY A 173 12.12 -2.78 11.09
C GLY A 173 10.82 -2.65 10.29
N MET A 174 9.82 -2.03 10.93
CA MET A 174 8.49 -1.86 10.35
C MET A 174 8.46 -0.88 9.16
N THR A 175 9.24 0.20 9.25
CA THR A 175 9.35 1.18 8.16
C THR A 175 9.99 0.57 6.91
N GLY A 176 11.06 -0.22 7.10
CA GLY A 176 11.70 -0.93 6.00
C GLY A 176 10.77 -1.97 5.37
N LEU A 177 10.05 -2.75 6.19
CA LEU A 177 9.02 -3.66 5.69
C LEU A 177 7.94 -2.94 4.88
N THR A 178 7.47 -1.78 5.36
CA THR A 178 6.50 -0.97 4.62
C THR A 178 7.04 -0.54 3.25
N LEU A 179 8.29 -0.07 3.20
CA LEU A 179 8.96 0.28 1.95
C LEU A 179 8.99 -0.91 0.97
N PHE A 180 9.47 -2.08 1.42
CA PHE A 180 9.59 -3.25 0.54
C PHE A 180 8.26 -3.85 0.14
N ILE A 181 7.27 -3.92 1.04
CA ILE A 181 5.93 -4.41 0.70
C ILE A 181 5.29 -3.53 -0.36
N VAL A 182 5.33 -2.20 -0.19
CA VAL A 182 4.80 -1.27 -1.20
C VAL A 182 5.57 -1.41 -2.52
N LEU A 183 6.90 -1.47 -2.46
CA LEU A 183 7.76 -1.63 -3.64
C LEU A 183 7.39 -2.90 -4.42
N TRP A 184 7.44 -4.07 -3.77
CA TRP A 184 7.16 -5.36 -4.42
C TRP A 184 5.75 -5.43 -4.96
N SER A 185 4.78 -4.92 -4.20
CA SER A 185 3.38 -4.91 -4.61
C SER A 185 3.14 -4.02 -5.83
N ALA A 186 3.91 -2.94 -5.98
CA ALA A 186 3.79 -2.00 -7.08
C ALA A 186 4.58 -2.41 -8.34
N LEU A 187 5.62 -3.25 -8.23
CA LEU A 187 6.44 -3.69 -9.38
C LEU A 187 5.65 -4.27 -10.57
N PRO A 188 4.56 -5.04 -10.39
CA PRO A 188 3.73 -5.53 -11.50
C PRO A 188 3.14 -4.41 -12.37
N ALA A 189 3.04 -3.18 -11.87
CA ALA A 189 2.59 -2.02 -12.65
C ALA A 189 3.44 -1.77 -13.89
N LEU A 190 4.72 -2.16 -13.86
CA LEU A 190 5.64 -2.02 -15.00
C LEU A 190 5.13 -2.74 -16.25
N LEU A 191 4.43 -3.87 -16.08
CA LEU A 191 3.87 -4.65 -17.19
C LEU A 191 2.76 -3.91 -17.96
N GLY A 192 2.20 -2.85 -17.36
CA GLY A 192 1.21 -1.97 -17.98
C GLY A 192 1.81 -0.78 -18.74
N PHE A 193 3.12 -0.51 -18.63
CA PHE A 193 3.74 0.58 -19.37
C PHE A 193 4.09 0.17 -20.80
N ALA A 194 3.93 1.10 -21.75
CA ALA A 194 4.05 0.83 -23.19
C ALA A 194 5.49 0.48 -23.63
N SER A 195 6.51 1.00 -22.92
CA SER A 195 7.91 0.69 -23.15
C SER A 195 8.67 0.62 -21.83
N LEU A 196 9.29 -0.53 -21.58
CA LEU A 196 10.22 -0.72 -20.48
C LEU A 196 11.64 -0.80 -21.02
N ARG A 197 12.56 -0.03 -20.43
CA ARG A 197 13.97 -0.15 -20.79
C ARG A 197 14.50 -1.46 -20.21
N ARG A 198 15.41 -2.13 -20.93
CA ARG A 198 16.05 -3.39 -20.46
C ARG A 198 16.65 -3.24 -19.04
N ARG A 199 17.27 -2.10 -18.75
CA ARG A 199 17.83 -1.78 -17.43
C ARG A 199 16.76 -1.73 -16.32
N GLU A 200 15.60 -1.17 -16.60
CA GLU A 200 14.48 -1.12 -15.64
C GLU A 200 13.92 -2.52 -15.39
N THR A 201 13.82 -3.34 -16.44
CA THR A 201 13.37 -4.74 -16.30
C THR A 201 14.34 -5.54 -15.42
N ILE A 202 15.65 -5.42 -15.67
CA ILE A 202 16.67 -6.10 -14.85
C ILE A 202 16.59 -5.63 -13.40
N ALA A 203 16.53 -4.31 -13.17
CA ALA A 203 16.43 -3.76 -11.82
C ALA A 203 15.14 -4.22 -11.11
N ALA A 204 14.00 -4.22 -11.79
CA ALA A 204 12.74 -4.72 -11.25
C ALA A 204 12.81 -6.20 -10.86
N VAL A 205 13.41 -7.04 -11.70
CA VAL A 205 13.61 -8.46 -11.41
C VAL A 205 14.50 -8.66 -10.19
N LEU A 206 15.62 -7.92 -10.10
CA LEU A 206 16.52 -7.99 -8.95
C LEU A 206 15.84 -7.53 -7.65
N LEU A 207 15.08 -6.44 -7.69
CA LEU A 207 14.31 -5.95 -6.55
C LEU A 207 13.23 -6.94 -6.13
N PHE A 208 12.54 -7.56 -7.08
CA PHE A 208 11.52 -8.57 -6.80
C PHE A 208 12.13 -9.85 -6.23
N ALA A 209 13.32 -10.25 -6.68
CA ALA A 209 14.04 -11.43 -6.18
C ALA A 209 14.44 -11.32 -4.69
N LEU A 210 14.48 -10.10 -4.13
CA LEU A 210 14.70 -9.92 -2.69
C LEU A 210 13.57 -10.51 -1.83
N LEU A 211 12.33 -10.58 -2.34
CA LEU A 211 11.20 -11.13 -1.60
C LEU A 211 11.41 -12.62 -1.28
N PRO A 212 11.59 -13.53 -2.25
CA PRO A 212 11.84 -14.93 -1.94
C PRO A 212 13.18 -15.14 -1.20
N ALA A 213 14.19 -14.31 -1.45
CA ALA A 213 15.46 -14.39 -0.71
C ALA A 213 15.28 -14.12 0.80
N LEU A 214 14.55 -13.07 1.16
CA LEU A 214 14.25 -12.74 2.55
C LEU A 214 13.31 -13.76 3.19
N TRP A 215 12.37 -14.30 2.42
CA TRP A 215 11.50 -15.38 2.89
C TRP A 215 12.30 -16.66 3.21
N LEU A 216 13.18 -17.09 2.30
CA LEU A 216 14.04 -18.27 2.49
C LEU A 216 15.01 -18.08 3.66
N TRP A 217 15.61 -16.89 3.78
CA TRP A 217 16.45 -16.54 4.93
C TRP A 217 15.67 -16.61 6.24
N GLY A 218 14.44 -16.07 6.27
CA GLY A 218 13.56 -16.14 7.42
C GLY A 218 13.17 -17.57 7.78
N ALA A 219 12.91 -18.42 6.78
CA ALA A 219 12.57 -19.83 6.98
C ALA A 219 13.75 -20.60 7.58
N HIS A 220 14.96 -20.40 7.04
CA HIS A 220 16.19 -20.98 7.59
C HIS A 220 16.45 -20.53 9.03
N ARG A 221 16.20 -19.25 9.34
CA ARG A 221 16.37 -18.72 10.70
C ARG A 221 15.41 -19.37 11.69
N LEU A 222 14.16 -19.58 11.30
CA LEU A 222 13.15 -20.24 12.14
C LEU A 222 13.50 -21.71 12.36
N SER A 223 13.86 -22.45 11.30
CA SER A 223 14.24 -23.86 11.44
C SER A 223 15.48 -24.06 12.30
N ALA A 224 16.45 -23.14 12.24
CA ALA A 224 17.63 -23.19 13.09
C ALA A 224 17.32 -22.93 14.57
N ALA A 225 16.27 -22.19 14.88
CA ALA A 225 15.83 -21.98 16.26
C ALA A 225 15.10 -23.21 16.81
N GLU A 226 14.26 -23.86 16.00
CA GLU A 226 13.51 -25.06 16.38
C GLU A 226 14.41 -26.28 16.59
N GLY A 227 15.48 -26.44 15.79
CA GLY A 227 16.42 -27.56 15.96
C GLY A 227 17.37 -27.45 17.18
N ASN A 228 17.38 -26.31 17.86
CA ASN A 228 18.17 -26.06 19.08
C ASN A 228 17.33 -26.07 20.37
N ALA A 229 16.02 -26.36 20.26
CA ALA A 229 15.09 -26.49 21.39
C ALA A 229 14.81 -27.97 21.69
#